data_AF-A0A928GZ08-F1
#
_entry.id   AF-A0A928GZ08-F1
#
_cell.length_a   1.000
_cell.length_b   1.000
_cell.length_c   1.000
_cell.angle_alpha   90.00
_cell.angle_beta   90.00
_cell.angle_gamma   90.00
#
_symmetry.space_group_name_H-M   'P 1'
#
loop_
_entity.id
_entity.type
_entity.pdbx_description
1 polymer ?
#
loop_
_entity_poly.entity_id
_entity_poly.type
_entity_poly.pdbx_seq_one_letter_code
_entity_poly.pdbx_strand_id
1 'polypeptide(L)'
;MDIKEILKKIAEGKTLTDEEKEFIGKFDPESTDRIPKSRLDAEIAKKKEAEKVENLEANGLSEADKAKKDSEKQLAKLQKQVDDLTKERDEARRQITARDFTAEVGKLASAHKFDNPEYLEYLITKKQLDLKDEAAVSQFFKELETSVPSHFQSDAHPGSGSGPGKETSSNAAAGQQRIKELLGKKELSMIEVSELIRLQNGQSQPPADSNQPKPE
;
A
#
# COMPACT_ATOMS: atom_id res chain seq x y z
N MET A 1 -49.80 38.08 60.32
CA MET A 1 -48.94 38.31 61.50
C MET A 1 -47.67 37.48 61.30
N ASP A 2 -46.48 38.04 61.53
CA ASP A 2 -45.23 37.30 61.40
C ASP A 2 -44.85 36.67 62.75
N ILE A 3 -44.68 35.35 62.77
CA ILE A 3 -44.27 34.59 63.96
C ILE A 3 -42.95 35.12 64.54
N LYS A 4 -42.06 35.66 63.70
CA LYS A 4 -40.76 36.21 64.10
C LYS A 4 -40.91 37.48 64.94
N GLU A 5 -41.89 38.33 64.62
CA GLU A 5 -42.16 39.55 65.38
C GLU A 5 -42.76 39.26 66.75
N ILE A 6 -43.62 38.24 66.83
CA ILE A 6 -44.22 37.76 68.08
C ILE A 6 -43.14 37.14 68.98
N LEU A 7 -42.28 36.28 68.43
CA LEU A 7 -41.15 35.70 69.18
C LEU A 7 -40.17 36.77 69.68
N LYS A 8 -39.95 37.83 68.90
CA LYS A 8 -39.12 38.96 69.33
C LYS A 8 -39.74 39.71 70.51
N LYS A 9 -41.06 39.95 70.52
CA LYS A 9 -41.76 40.56 71.67
C LYS A 9 -41.66 39.72 72.94
N ILE A 10 -41.75 38.39 72.80
CA ILE A 10 -41.56 37.45 73.91
C ILE A 10 -40.13 37.53 74.45
N ALA A 11 -39.12 37.53 73.57
CA ALA A 11 -37.71 37.64 73.95
C ALA A 11 -37.37 38.97 74.62
N GLU A 12 -38.07 40.04 74.26
CA GLU A 12 -37.97 41.38 74.87
C GLU A 12 -38.79 41.52 76.16
N GLY A 13 -39.51 40.48 76.61
CA GLY A 13 -40.31 40.47 77.84
C GLY A 13 -41.60 41.29 77.78
N LYS A 14 -42.07 41.64 76.57
CA LYS A 14 -43.28 42.46 76.37
C LYS A 14 -44.54 41.58 76.43
N THR A 15 -45.64 42.13 76.96
CA THR A 15 -46.92 41.43 77.02
C THR A 15 -47.53 41.30 75.64
N LEU A 16 -47.88 40.07 75.26
CA LEU A 16 -48.59 39.78 74.01
C LEU A 16 -50.03 40.30 74.07
N THR A 17 -50.50 40.86 72.96
CA THR A 17 -51.91 41.21 72.80
C THR A 17 -52.76 39.93 72.70
N ASP A 18 -54.06 40.04 72.96
CA ASP A 18 -54.94 38.86 72.94
C ASP A 18 -55.06 38.25 71.53
N GLU A 19 -54.94 39.06 70.49
CA GLU A 19 -54.85 38.62 69.09
C GLU A 19 -53.56 37.85 68.79
N GLU A 20 -52.42 38.25 69.38
CA GLU A 20 -51.14 37.54 69.23
C GLU A 20 -51.14 36.19 69.95
N LYS A 21 -51.80 36.11 71.11
CA LYS A 21 -51.99 34.84 71.83
C LYS A 21 -52.88 33.87 71.05
N GLU A 22 -53.96 34.38 70.45
CA GLU A 22 -54.87 33.57 69.63
C GLU A 22 -54.19 33.09 68.35
N PHE A 23 -53.32 33.93 67.74
CA PHE A 23 -52.51 33.54 66.59
C PHE A 23 -51.52 32.42 66.92
N ILE A 24 -50.79 32.53 68.04
CA ILE A 24 -49.88 31.46 68.50
C ILE A 24 -50.64 30.17 68.79
N GLY A 25 -51.82 30.27 69.43
CA GLY A 25 -52.65 29.11 69.76
C GLY A 25 -53.19 28.37 68.53
N LYS A 26 -53.31 29.04 67.39
CA LYS A 26 -53.76 28.46 66.11
C LYS A 26 -52.60 28.19 65.14
N PHE A 27 -51.37 28.55 65.49
CA PHE A 27 -50.21 28.42 64.61
C PHE A 27 -49.71 26.98 64.61
N ASP A 28 -49.82 26.30 63.47
CA ASP A 28 -49.24 24.98 63.25
C ASP A 28 -47.94 25.12 62.42
N PRO A 29 -46.77 24.84 63.01
CA PRO A 29 -45.49 24.90 62.29
C PRO A 29 -45.35 23.83 61.19
N GLU A 30 -46.23 22.83 61.14
CA GLU A 30 -46.27 21.83 60.06
C GLU A 30 -47.16 22.28 58.88
N SER A 31 -48.03 23.28 59.05
CA SER A 31 -48.95 23.72 58.01
C SER A 31 -48.37 24.74 57.02
N THR A 32 -47.11 25.16 57.20
CA THR A 32 -46.41 26.04 56.25
C THR A 32 -45.85 25.22 55.09
N ASP A 33 -46.49 25.30 53.92
CA ASP A 33 -46.04 24.95 52.57
C ASP A 33 -44.79 24.06 52.45
N ARG A 34 -44.79 22.89 53.12
CA ARG A 34 -43.75 21.88 52.91
C ARG A 34 -44.08 21.14 51.63
N ILE A 35 -43.27 21.37 50.60
CA ILE A 35 -43.27 20.51 49.42
C ILE A 35 -43.13 19.06 49.91
N PRO A 36 -44.08 18.17 49.60
CA PRO A 36 -44.03 16.79 50.08
C PRO A 36 -42.70 16.15 49.68
N LYS A 37 -42.01 15.48 50.60
CA LYS A 37 -40.73 14.80 50.32
C LYS A 37 -40.82 13.89 49.10
N SER A 38 -41.95 13.22 48.90
CA SER A 38 -42.23 12.38 47.72
C SER A 38 -42.15 13.13 46.39
N ARG A 39 -42.52 14.42 46.36
CA ARG A 39 -42.45 15.27 45.16
C ARG A 39 -41.01 15.70 44.88
N LEU A 40 -40.26 16.02 45.95
CA LEU A 40 -38.84 16.36 45.86
C LEU A 40 -38.00 15.15 45.40
N ASP A 41 -38.28 13.97 45.96
CA ASP A 41 -37.59 12.72 45.61
C ASP A 41 -37.87 12.30 44.15
N ALA A 42 -39.11 12.47 43.68
CA ALA A 42 -39.48 12.21 42.29
C ALA A 42 -38.77 13.16 41.31
N GLU A 43 -38.58 14.43 41.70
CA GLU A 43 -37.89 15.43 40.89
C GLU A 43 -36.37 15.18 40.84
N ILE A 44 -35.78 14.77 41.97
CA ILE A 44 -34.38 14.33 42.04
C ILE A 44 -34.17 13.06 41.19
N ALA A 45 -35.09 12.10 41.23
CA ALA A 45 -35.03 10.89 40.41
C ALA A 45 -35.08 11.22 38.92
N LYS A 46 -36.00 12.09 38.50
CA LYS A 46 -36.08 12.57 37.11
C LYS A 46 -34.80 13.26 36.64
N LYS A 47 -34.20 14.11 37.47
CA LYS A 47 -32.93 14.76 37.13
C LYS A 47 -31.78 13.76 36.96
N LYS A 48 -31.67 12.79 37.87
CA LYS A 48 -30.65 11.73 37.78
C LYS A 48 -30.83 10.83 36.56
N GLU A 49 -32.07 10.57 36.17
CA GLU A 49 -32.36 9.78 34.96
C GLU A 49 -32.03 10.56 33.69
N ALA A 50 -32.38 11.85 33.63
CA ALA A 50 -31.99 12.73 32.53
C ALA A 50 -30.46 12.84 32.39
N GLU A 51 -29.74 13.01 33.51
CA GLU A 51 -28.27 13.09 33.53
C GLU A 51 -27.59 11.77 33.08
N LYS A 52 -28.21 10.63 33.38
CA LYS A 52 -27.73 9.33 32.88
C LYS A 52 -27.94 9.19 31.38
N VAL A 53 -29.10 9.61 30.86
CA VAL A 53 -29.38 9.58 29.41
C VAL A 53 -28.41 10.50 28.67
N GLU A 54 -28.22 11.72 29.16
CA GLU A 54 -27.29 12.69 28.55
C GLU A 54 -25.84 12.17 28.54
N ASN A 55 -25.37 11.55 29.63
CA ASN A 55 -24.04 10.95 29.67
C ASN A 55 -23.89 9.74 28.73
N LEU A 56 -24.92 8.90 28.61
CA LEU A 56 -24.88 7.76 27.68
C LEU A 56 -24.88 8.23 26.22
N GLU A 57 -25.67 9.26 25.89
CA GLU A 57 -25.69 9.87 24.57
C GLU A 57 -24.36 10.56 24.23
N ALA A 58 -23.79 11.35 25.15
CA ALA A 58 -22.51 12.02 24.95
C ALA A 58 -21.35 11.02 24.78
N ASN A 59 -21.34 9.94 25.57
CA ASN A 59 -20.35 8.88 25.42
C ASN A 59 -20.54 8.10 24.12
N GLY A 60 -21.79 7.78 23.74
CA GLY A 60 -22.10 7.12 22.47
C GLY A 60 -21.73 7.96 21.25
N LEU A 61 -21.97 9.27 21.29
CA LEU A 61 -21.53 10.23 20.26
C LEU A 61 -20.00 10.24 20.14
N SER A 62 -19.28 10.26 21.26
CA SER A 62 -17.81 10.22 21.30
C SER A 62 -17.22 8.94 20.72
N GLU A 63 -17.84 7.78 20.97
CA GLU A 63 -17.42 6.51 20.38
C GLU A 63 -17.74 6.44 18.88
N ALA A 64 -18.92 6.91 18.47
CA ALA A 64 -19.31 6.96 17.06
C ALA A 64 -18.37 7.86 16.24
N ASP A 65 -17.95 9.00 16.80
CA ASP A 65 -17.00 9.91 16.14
C ASP A 65 -15.60 9.30 16.01
N LYS A 66 -15.13 8.56 17.02
CA LYS A 66 -13.88 7.79 16.92
C LYS A 66 -13.97 6.71 15.85
N ALA A 67 -15.05 5.94 15.82
CA ALA A 67 -15.27 4.89 14.83
C ALA A 67 -15.36 5.44 13.40
N LYS A 68 -16.01 6.59 13.20
CA LYS A 68 -16.03 7.30 11.91
C LYS A 68 -14.63 7.72 11.49
N LYS A 69 -13.88 8.37 12.37
CA LYS A 69 -12.53 8.85 12.08
C LYS A 69 -11.58 7.70 11.73
N ASP A 70 -11.70 6.56 12.41
CA ASP A 70 -10.86 5.40 12.11
C ASP A 70 -11.28 4.72 10.80
N SER A 71 -12.58 4.67 10.51
CA SER A 71 -13.10 4.20 9.23
C SER A 71 -12.64 5.08 8.06
N GLU A 72 -12.67 6.41 8.22
CA GLU A 72 -12.16 7.36 7.24
C GLU A 72 -10.65 7.18 6.98
N LYS A 73 -9.85 6.97 8.04
CA LYS A 73 -8.42 6.66 7.88
C LYS A 73 -8.20 5.35 7.13
N GLN A 74 -8.97 4.32 7.45
CA GLN A 74 -8.87 3.02 6.78
C GLN A 74 -9.26 3.14 5.31
N LEU A 75 -10.34 3.87 4.99
CA LEU A 75 -10.74 4.16 3.62
C LEU A 75 -9.66 4.94 2.87
N ALA A 76 -9.07 5.98 3.47
CA ALA A 76 -7.98 6.73 2.86
C ALA A 76 -6.75 5.85 2.60
N LYS A 77 -6.41 4.95 3.54
CA LYS A 77 -5.32 4.00 3.38
C LYS A 77 -5.58 3.00 2.26
N LEU A 78 -6.80 2.43 2.21
CA LEU A 78 -7.21 1.50 1.17
C LEU A 78 -7.23 2.18 -0.21
N GLN A 79 -7.74 3.40 -0.31
CA GLN A 79 -7.73 4.17 -1.54
C GLN A 79 -6.30 4.36 -2.06
N LYS A 80 -5.38 4.77 -1.17
CA LYS A 80 -3.97 4.90 -1.54
C LYS A 80 -3.36 3.58 -2.00
N GLN A 81 -3.65 2.47 -1.32
CA GLN A 81 -3.18 1.15 -1.73
C GLN A 81 -3.71 0.74 -3.11
N VAL A 82 -4.98 1.03 -3.42
CA VAL A 82 -5.57 0.76 -4.74
C VAL A 82 -4.87 1.60 -5.81
N ASP A 83 -4.59 2.87 -5.55
CA ASP A 83 -3.90 3.75 -6.48
C ASP A 83 -2.47 3.29 -6.74
N ASP A 84 -1.73 2.93 -5.67
CA ASP A 84 -0.35 2.45 -5.76
C ASP A 84 -0.29 1.11 -6.52
N LEU A 85 -1.13 0.13 -6.17
CA LEU A 85 -1.20 -1.16 -6.88
C LEU A 85 -1.64 -1.02 -8.33
N THR A 86 -2.49 -0.03 -8.65
CA THR A 86 -2.89 0.22 -10.02
C THR A 86 -1.71 0.76 -10.84
N LYS A 87 -0.92 1.68 -10.29
CA LYS A 87 0.31 2.16 -10.94
C LYS A 87 1.32 1.03 -11.15
N GLU A 88 1.54 0.20 -10.13
CA GLU A 88 2.47 -0.94 -10.23
C GLU A 88 2.03 -1.93 -11.30
N ARG A 89 0.75 -2.26 -11.36
CA ARG A 89 0.18 -3.14 -12.38
C ARG A 89 0.31 -2.56 -13.79
N ASP A 90 0.03 -1.28 -13.96
CA ASP A 90 0.14 -0.61 -15.26
C ASP A 90 1.60 -0.52 -15.72
N GLU A 91 2.52 -0.25 -14.80
CA GLU A 91 3.96 -0.24 -15.07
C GLU A 91 4.47 -1.65 -15.43
N ALA A 92 4.07 -2.67 -14.68
CA ALA A 92 4.41 -4.06 -15.00
C ALA A 92 3.89 -4.47 -16.39
N ARG A 93 2.67 -4.05 -16.76
CA ARG A 93 2.12 -4.29 -18.10
C ARG A 93 2.94 -3.61 -19.18
N ARG A 94 3.35 -2.35 -18.97
CA ARG A 94 4.22 -1.63 -19.91
C ARG A 94 5.56 -2.33 -20.09
N GLN A 95 6.18 -2.79 -19.00
CA GLN A 95 7.45 -3.50 -19.04
C GLN A 95 7.34 -4.85 -19.77
N ILE A 96 6.25 -5.59 -19.56
CA ILE A 96 6.00 -6.83 -20.30
C ILE A 96 5.87 -6.54 -21.79
N THR A 97 5.01 -5.58 -22.17
CA THR A 97 4.84 -5.22 -23.59
C THR A 97 6.15 -4.74 -24.22
N ALA A 98 6.96 -3.96 -23.50
CA ALA A 98 8.27 -3.53 -23.99
C ALA A 98 9.23 -4.72 -24.16
N ARG A 99 9.30 -5.66 -23.21
CA ARG A 99 10.13 -6.86 -23.34
C ARG A 99 9.69 -7.76 -24.49
N ASP A 100 8.38 -7.95 -24.64
CA ASP A 100 7.83 -8.77 -25.73
C ASP A 100 8.17 -8.15 -27.08
N PHE A 101 8.04 -6.82 -27.21
CA PHE A 101 8.43 -6.09 -28.41
C PHE A 101 9.93 -6.24 -28.71
N THR A 102 10.82 -5.99 -27.75
CA THR A 102 12.27 -6.17 -27.93
C THR A 102 12.61 -7.63 -28.30
N ALA A 103 11.92 -8.61 -27.72
CA ALA A 103 12.11 -10.02 -28.05
C ALA A 103 11.65 -10.36 -29.47
N GLU A 104 10.54 -9.81 -29.94
CA GLU A 104 10.07 -9.93 -31.32
C GLU A 104 11.04 -9.28 -32.31
N VAL A 105 11.51 -8.07 -32.00
CA VAL A 105 12.53 -7.38 -32.81
C VAL A 105 13.83 -8.20 -32.89
N GLY A 106 14.28 -8.80 -31.78
CA GLY A 106 15.45 -9.68 -31.77
C GLY A 106 15.28 -10.93 -32.64
N LYS A 107 14.07 -11.51 -32.67
CA LYS A 107 13.73 -12.63 -33.58
C LYS A 107 13.75 -12.18 -35.04
N LEU A 108 13.17 -11.03 -35.35
CA LEU A 108 13.17 -10.46 -36.70
C LEU A 108 14.59 -10.13 -37.18
N ALA A 109 15.39 -9.49 -36.33
CA ALA A 109 16.80 -9.21 -36.61
C ALA A 109 17.54 -10.51 -36.97
N SER A 110 17.38 -11.55 -36.16
CA SER A 110 18.02 -12.85 -36.41
C SER A 110 17.52 -13.50 -37.70
N ALA A 111 16.20 -13.48 -37.96
CA ALA A 111 15.60 -14.08 -39.15
C ALA A 111 16.06 -13.41 -40.45
N HIS A 112 16.23 -12.09 -40.42
CA HIS A 112 16.68 -11.27 -41.55
C HIS A 112 18.19 -10.99 -41.53
N LYS A 113 18.95 -11.64 -40.64
CA LYS A 113 20.41 -11.48 -40.51
C LYS A 113 20.84 -10.03 -40.26
N PHE A 114 20.02 -9.26 -39.58
CA PHE A 114 20.34 -7.91 -39.14
C PHE A 114 21.22 -7.95 -37.88
N ASP A 115 22.35 -7.26 -37.88
CA ASP A 115 23.40 -7.40 -36.88
C ASP A 115 23.12 -6.65 -35.57
N ASN A 116 22.27 -5.61 -35.60
CA ASN A 116 22.00 -4.75 -34.47
C ASN A 116 20.50 -4.65 -34.13
N PRO A 117 19.99 -5.48 -33.20
CA PRO A 117 18.58 -5.46 -32.79
C PRO A 117 18.10 -4.14 -32.17
N GLU A 118 18.95 -3.42 -31.42
CA GLU A 118 18.57 -2.14 -30.79
C GLU A 118 18.38 -1.04 -31.83
N TYR A 119 19.23 -1.01 -32.86
CA TYR A 119 19.07 -0.09 -33.97
C TYR A 119 17.82 -0.43 -34.81
N LEU A 120 17.56 -1.71 -35.02
CA LEU A 120 16.33 -2.16 -35.67
C LEU A 120 15.09 -1.74 -34.88
N GLU A 121 15.11 -1.87 -33.55
CA GLU A 121 14.03 -1.41 -32.67
C GLU A 121 13.74 0.08 -32.89
N TYR A 122 14.77 0.92 -32.86
CA TYR A 122 14.65 2.35 -33.14
C TYR A 122 14.01 2.64 -34.51
N LEU A 123 14.42 1.92 -35.56
CA LEU A 123 13.91 2.12 -36.92
C LEU A 123 12.43 1.71 -37.04
N ILE A 124 12.04 0.59 -36.41
CA ILE A 124 10.66 0.10 -36.36
C ILE A 124 9.78 1.10 -35.61
N THR A 125 10.22 1.59 -34.44
CA THR A 125 9.47 2.61 -33.67
C THR A 125 9.35 3.92 -34.45
N LYS A 126 10.44 4.37 -35.10
CA LYS A 126 10.43 5.60 -35.90
C LYS A 126 9.46 5.54 -37.08
N LYS A 127 9.34 4.36 -37.70
CA LYS A 127 8.42 4.11 -38.81
C LYS A 127 7.01 3.72 -38.36
N GLN A 128 6.81 3.47 -37.07
CA GLN A 128 5.55 2.97 -36.50
C GLN A 128 5.08 1.70 -37.22
N LEU A 129 6.01 0.79 -37.50
CA LEU A 129 5.72 -0.45 -38.21
C LEU A 129 4.95 -1.41 -37.30
N ASP A 130 3.85 -1.97 -37.79
CA ASP A 130 3.14 -3.05 -37.11
C ASP A 130 3.83 -4.39 -37.39
N LEU A 131 4.35 -5.03 -36.34
CA LEU A 131 5.05 -6.32 -36.43
C LEU A 131 4.13 -7.48 -36.78
N LYS A 132 2.81 -7.30 -36.70
CA LYS A 132 1.83 -8.32 -37.07
C LYS A 132 1.51 -8.33 -38.57
N ASP A 133 1.87 -7.26 -39.28
CA ASP A 133 1.72 -7.19 -40.73
C ASP A 133 2.99 -7.73 -41.41
N GLU A 134 2.99 -9.03 -41.71
CA GLU A 134 4.10 -9.70 -42.36
C GLU A 134 4.49 -9.08 -43.71
N ALA A 135 3.53 -8.50 -44.44
CA ALA A 135 3.78 -7.86 -45.73
C ALA A 135 4.51 -6.54 -45.54
N ALA A 136 4.07 -5.72 -44.58
CA ALA A 136 4.73 -4.47 -44.22
C ALA A 136 6.14 -4.73 -43.66
N VAL A 137 6.31 -5.73 -42.80
CA VAL A 137 7.60 -6.15 -42.26
C VAL A 137 8.54 -6.59 -43.38
N SER A 138 8.08 -7.43 -44.30
CA SER A 138 8.87 -7.90 -45.44
C SER A 138 9.31 -6.76 -46.36
N GLN A 139 8.41 -5.80 -46.62
CA GLN A 139 8.75 -4.62 -47.43
C GLN A 139 9.76 -3.73 -46.71
N PHE A 140 9.57 -3.50 -45.41
CA PHE A 140 10.49 -2.73 -44.58
C PHE A 140 11.91 -3.30 -44.62
N PHE A 141 12.08 -4.62 -44.49
CA PHE A 141 13.40 -5.24 -44.57
C PHE A 141 14.06 -5.10 -45.95
N LYS A 142 13.31 -5.18 -47.05
CA LYS A 142 13.84 -4.91 -48.41
C LYS A 142 14.34 -3.48 -48.56
N GLU A 143 13.61 -2.52 -48.00
CA GLU A 143 14.03 -1.11 -47.97
C GLU A 143 15.29 -0.92 -47.10
N LEU A 144 15.38 -1.63 -45.97
CA LEU A 144 16.55 -1.61 -45.10
C LEU A 144 17.79 -2.22 -45.77
N GLU A 145 17.65 -3.34 -46.48
CA GLU A 145 18.74 -3.95 -47.23
C GLU A 145 19.35 -2.97 -48.24
N THR A 146 18.53 -2.10 -48.81
CA THR A 146 18.98 -1.09 -49.79
C THR A 146 19.58 0.15 -49.10
N SER A 147 18.96 0.61 -48.01
CA SER A 147 19.32 1.87 -47.36
C SER A 147 20.49 1.75 -46.38
N VAL A 148 20.58 0.62 -45.68
CA VAL A 148 21.60 0.34 -44.66
C VAL A 148 22.17 -1.08 -44.81
N PRO A 149 22.73 -1.44 -45.99
CA PRO A 149 23.23 -2.78 -46.28
C PRO A 149 24.32 -3.25 -45.32
N SER A 150 25.08 -2.33 -44.72
CA SER A 150 26.17 -2.65 -43.79
C SER A 150 25.73 -3.38 -42.52
N HIS A 151 24.44 -3.26 -42.15
CA HIS A 151 23.87 -3.91 -40.98
C HIS A 151 23.32 -5.32 -41.27
N PHE A 152 23.40 -5.79 -42.52
CA PHE A 152 23.00 -7.13 -42.89
C PHE A 152 24.22 -8.03 -42.98
N GLN A 153 24.19 -9.16 -42.26
CA GLN A 153 25.26 -10.14 -42.32
C GLN A 153 25.26 -10.78 -43.71
N SER A 154 26.40 -10.68 -44.38
CA SER A 154 26.62 -11.32 -45.67
C SER A 154 26.71 -12.84 -45.49
N ASP A 155 26.14 -13.61 -46.41
CA ASP A 155 26.32 -15.07 -46.52
C ASP A 155 27.75 -15.48 -46.96
N ALA A 156 28.75 -14.61 -46.71
CA ALA A 156 30.13 -14.91 -46.99
C ALA A 156 30.55 -16.09 -46.10
N HIS A 157 30.56 -17.29 -46.67
CA HIS A 157 31.35 -18.39 -46.16
C HIS A 157 32.74 -17.86 -45.85
N PRO A 158 33.27 -18.03 -44.62
CA PRO A 158 34.61 -17.59 -44.30
C PRO A 158 35.55 -18.28 -45.28
N GLY A 159 36.10 -17.50 -46.21
CA GLY A 159 37.11 -17.96 -47.15
C GLY A 159 38.23 -18.62 -46.38
N SER A 160 38.62 -19.80 -46.83
CA SER A 160 39.75 -20.61 -46.39
C SER A 160 40.92 -19.75 -45.90
N GLY A 161 40.97 -19.53 -44.59
CA GLY A 161 42.03 -18.85 -43.88
C GLY A 161 42.28 -19.62 -42.61
N SER A 162 43.25 -20.54 -42.64
CA SER A 162 43.75 -21.20 -41.44
C SER A 162 44.34 -20.15 -40.50
N GLY A 163 43.58 -19.78 -39.47
CA GLY A 163 44.03 -19.02 -38.31
C GLY A 163 43.65 -19.79 -37.03
N PRO A 164 44.59 -20.02 -36.09
CA PRO A 164 44.32 -20.81 -34.89
C PRO A 164 43.57 -19.94 -33.87
N GLY A 165 42.49 -20.47 -33.30
CA GLY A 165 41.78 -19.80 -32.21
C GLY A 165 40.33 -20.23 -32.04
N LYS A 166 40.06 -21.53 -32.03
CA LYS A 166 38.76 -22.07 -31.62
C LYS A 166 38.84 -22.47 -30.15
N GLU A 167 38.63 -21.52 -29.26
CA GLU A 167 38.35 -21.78 -27.84
C GLU A 167 37.23 -20.88 -27.32
N THR A 168 35.99 -21.16 -27.69
CA THR A 168 34.81 -20.79 -26.87
C THR A 168 33.61 -21.66 -27.29
N SER A 169 33.66 -22.95 -26.95
CA SER A 169 32.48 -23.83 -27.03
C SER A 169 32.35 -24.77 -25.82
N SER A 170 33.29 -24.74 -24.87
CA SER A 170 33.25 -25.60 -23.67
C SER A 170 32.41 -25.01 -22.51
N ASN A 171 32.35 -23.69 -22.37
CA ASN A 171 31.71 -23.06 -21.20
C ASN A 171 30.18 -23.04 -21.24
N ALA A 172 29.57 -22.91 -22.42
CA ALA A 172 28.11 -22.89 -22.55
C ALA A 172 27.48 -24.27 -22.22
N ALA A 173 28.14 -25.36 -22.64
CA ALA A 173 27.71 -26.72 -22.32
C ALA A 173 27.87 -27.05 -20.82
N ALA A 174 28.98 -26.59 -20.21
CA ALA A 174 29.22 -26.76 -18.77
C ALA A 174 28.20 -25.99 -17.91
N GLY A 175 27.87 -24.74 -18.29
CA GLY A 175 26.85 -23.94 -17.59
C GLY A 175 25.45 -24.57 -17.65
N GLN A 176 25.06 -25.12 -18.81
CA GLN A 176 23.78 -25.83 -18.94
C GLN A 176 23.71 -27.12 -18.13
N GLN A 177 24.82 -27.86 -18.00
CA GLN A 177 24.88 -29.05 -17.14
C GLN A 177 24.78 -28.67 -15.66
N ARG A 178 25.44 -27.58 -15.25
CA ARG A 178 25.39 -27.07 -13.86
C ARG A 178 24.00 -26.59 -13.46
N ILE A 179 23.29 -25.91 -14.37
CA ILE A 179 21.88 -25.51 -14.16
C ILE A 179 20.99 -26.74 -13.94
N LYS A 180 21.17 -27.81 -14.74
CA LYS A 180 20.40 -29.06 -14.58
C LYS A 180 20.69 -29.75 -13.25
N GLU A 181 21.93 -29.74 -12.80
CA GLU A 181 22.33 -30.30 -11.51
C GLU A 181 21.69 -29.54 -10.33
N LEU A 182 21.74 -28.20 -10.37
CA LEU A 182 21.16 -27.35 -9.32
C LEU A 182 19.63 -27.48 -9.25
N LEU A 183 18.95 -27.54 -10.39
CA LEU A 183 17.50 -27.76 -10.45
C LEU A 183 17.08 -29.18 -10.01
N GLY A 184 18.01 -30.15 -10.05
CA GLY A 184 17.78 -31.52 -9.59
C GLY A 184 17.90 -31.71 -8.07
N LYS A 185 18.41 -30.71 -7.35
CA LYS A 185 18.51 -30.76 -5.88
C LYS A 185 17.16 -30.43 -5.23
N LYS A 186 16.79 -31.22 -4.22
CA LYS A 186 15.53 -31.04 -3.48
C LYS A 186 15.53 -29.80 -2.59
N GLU A 187 16.71 -29.36 -2.16
CA GLU A 187 16.94 -28.12 -1.40
C GLU A 187 18.22 -27.46 -1.91
N LEU A 188 18.15 -26.15 -2.16
CA LEU A 188 19.26 -25.33 -2.65
C LEU A 188 19.70 -24.35 -1.55
N SER A 189 21.01 -24.23 -1.36
CA SER A 189 21.60 -23.19 -0.50
C SER A 189 21.44 -21.80 -1.13
N MET A 190 21.38 -20.74 -0.31
CA MET A 190 21.36 -19.33 -0.78
C MET A 190 22.49 -19.00 -1.77
N ILE A 191 23.65 -19.63 -1.61
CA ILE A 191 24.80 -19.47 -2.52
C ILE A 191 24.51 -20.13 -3.88
N GLU A 192 23.92 -21.32 -3.87
CA GLU A 192 23.56 -22.08 -5.07
C GLU A 192 22.37 -21.44 -5.82
N VAL A 193 21.42 -20.84 -5.11
CA VAL A 193 20.34 -20.04 -5.70
C VAL A 193 20.92 -18.83 -6.43
N SER A 194 21.89 -18.14 -5.81
CA SER A 194 22.56 -16.99 -6.42
C SER A 194 23.39 -17.41 -7.66
N GLU A 195 24.02 -18.58 -7.62
CA GLU A 195 24.74 -19.18 -8.75
C GLU A 195 23.78 -19.54 -9.89
N LEU A 196 22.64 -20.17 -9.59
CA LEU A 196 21.62 -20.53 -10.58
C LEU A 196 21.08 -19.29 -11.33
N ILE A 197 20.80 -18.21 -10.60
CA ILE A 197 20.32 -16.94 -11.18
C ILE A 197 21.38 -16.33 -12.12
N ARG A 198 22.65 -16.34 -11.71
CA ARG A 198 23.76 -15.84 -12.55
C ARG A 198 23.94 -16.64 -13.82
N LEU A 199 23.89 -17.98 -13.70
CA LEU A 199 24.01 -18.89 -14.83
C LEU A 199 22.83 -18.79 -15.80
N GLN A 200 21.60 -18.58 -15.30
CA GLN A 200 20.42 -18.33 -16.15
C GLN A 200 20.49 -16.99 -16.90
N ASN A 201 21.09 -15.97 -16.28
CA ASN A 201 21.22 -14.64 -16.89
C ASN A 201 22.46 -14.51 -17.81
N GLY A 202 23.16 -15.60 -18.10
CA GLY A 202 24.33 -15.60 -19.01
C GLY A 202 25.54 -14.84 -18.46
N GLN A 203 25.56 -14.51 -17.16
CA GLN A 203 26.67 -13.81 -16.54
C GLN A 203 27.77 -14.83 -16.19
N SER A 204 28.85 -14.81 -16.97
CA SER A 204 30.05 -15.60 -16.70
C SER A 204 30.69 -15.11 -15.39
N GLN A 205 31.13 -16.04 -14.53
CA GLN A 205 31.93 -15.70 -13.34
C GLN A 205 33.12 -14.79 -13.74
N PRO A 206 33.42 -13.71 -13.00
CA PRO A 206 34.77 -13.18 -13.04
C PRO A 206 35.72 -14.27 -12.48
N PRO A 207 36.96 -14.38 -13.00
CA PRO A 207 37.91 -15.37 -12.51
C PRO A 207 38.05 -15.18 -11.00
N ALA A 208 37.83 -16.25 -10.25
CA ALA A 208 38.18 -16.30 -8.84
C ALA A 208 39.70 -16.12 -8.77
N ASP A 209 40.12 -14.92 -8.36
CA ASP A 209 41.49 -14.62 -8.00
C ASP A 209 41.82 -15.49 -6.78
N SER A 210 42.39 -16.66 -7.05
CA SER A 210 42.87 -17.62 -6.05
C SER A 210 44.18 -17.12 -5.47
N ASN A 211 44.12 -15.96 -4.82
CA ASN A 211 45.17 -15.47 -3.94
C ASN A 211 44.58 -15.28 -2.54
N GLN A 212 44.40 -16.41 -1.85
CA GLN A 212 44.36 -16.41 -0.39
C GLN A 212 45.51 -17.28 0.15
N PRO A 213 46.29 -16.76 1.12
CA PRO A 213 47.44 -17.44 1.67
C PRO A 213 46.99 -18.64 2.51
N LYS A 214 47.76 -19.73 2.43
CA LYS A 214 47.60 -20.90 3.31
C LYS A 214 47.72 -20.46 4.77
N PRO A 215 46.79 -20.86 5.66
CA PRO A 215 47.06 -20.87 7.09
C PRO A 215 48.02 -22.03 7.42
N GLU A 216 48.87 -21.79 8.41
CA GLU A 216 49.93 -22.68 8.93
C GLU A 216 49.43 -24.06 9.39
#